data_AF-A0A1V5A5N2-F1
#
_entry.id   AF-A0A1V5A5N2-F1
#
_cell.length_a   1.000
_cell.length_b   1.000
_cell.length_c   1.000
_cell.angle_alpha   90.00
_cell.angle_beta   90.00
_cell.angle_gamma   90.00
#
_symmetry.space_group_name_H-M   'P 1'
#
loop_
_entity.id
_entity.type
_entity.pdbx_description
1 polymer ?
#
loop_
_entity_poly.entity_id
_entity_poly.type
_entity_poly.pdbx_seq_one_letter_code
_entity_poly.pdbx_strand_id
1 'polypeptide(L)'
;MLGVTPVVAGNQAARMQIEVSDPLHHYAGQMVDLDTCIADLAEGKRGYSYYMVFVHNDAGISYAATVQSITGKRVVAIVYGEHFREMSETIDFPCEKIAAKAVHNPMPLKKKIDEVIHWVVSNL
;
A
#
# COMPACT_ATOMS: atom_id res chain seq x y z
N MET A 1 -14.76 -10.14 7.01
CA MET A 1 -13.66 -9.17 7.17
C MET A 1 -12.59 -9.81 8.04
N LEU A 2 -11.31 -9.68 7.69
CA LEU A 2 -10.18 -10.45 8.24
C LEU A 2 -9.76 -10.08 9.68
N GLY A 3 -10.63 -9.39 10.44
CA GLY A 3 -10.29 -8.83 11.76
C GLY A 3 -9.27 -7.68 11.72
N VAL A 4 -8.79 -7.28 10.53
CA VAL A 4 -7.86 -6.15 10.34
C VAL A 4 -8.65 -4.90 10.00
N THR A 5 -8.34 -3.80 10.68
CA THR A 5 -8.86 -2.46 10.35
C THR A 5 -7.78 -1.70 9.58
N PRO A 6 -7.96 -1.41 8.29
CA PRO A 6 -6.95 -0.71 7.51
C PRO A 6 -6.89 0.77 7.90
N VAL A 7 -5.67 1.29 8.00
CA VAL A 7 -5.41 2.73 8.03
C VAL A 7 -4.89 3.11 6.65
N VAL A 8 -5.52 4.09 6.02
CA VAL A 8 -5.14 4.54 4.68
C VAL A 8 -4.40 5.86 4.77
N ALA A 9 -3.14 5.84 4.36
CA ALA A 9 -2.31 7.03 4.22
C ALA A 9 -2.27 7.47 2.75
N GLY A 10 -2.48 8.76 2.49
CA GLY A 10 -2.45 9.28 1.13
C GLY A 10 -2.59 10.79 1.08
N ASN A 11 -2.30 11.36 -0.09
CA ASN A 11 -2.56 12.77 -0.35
C ASN A 11 -4.08 13.06 -0.28
N GLN A 12 -4.44 14.34 -0.26
CA GLN A 12 -5.85 14.75 -0.16
C GLN A 12 -6.74 14.13 -1.24
N ALA A 13 -6.27 14.12 -2.50
CA ALA A 13 -7.05 13.60 -3.61
C ALA A 13 -7.34 12.10 -3.47
N ALA A 14 -6.33 11.29 -3.13
CA ALA A 14 -6.48 9.85 -2.94
C ALA A 14 -7.43 9.53 -1.78
N ARG A 15 -7.31 10.25 -0.65
CA ARG A 15 -8.21 10.07 0.50
C ARG A 15 -9.65 10.41 0.17
N MET A 16 -9.89 11.51 -0.55
CA MET A 16 -11.24 11.90 -1.00
C MET A 16 -11.86 10.86 -1.94
N GLN A 17 -11.08 10.26 -2.83
CA GLN A 17 -11.60 9.21 -3.72
C GLN A 17 -12.09 7.99 -2.94
N ILE A 18 -11.40 7.61 -1.87
CA ILE A 18 -11.84 6.50 -1.01
C ILE A 18 -13.07 6.90 -0.23
N GLU A 19 -13.10 8.10 0.35
CA GLU A 19 -14.25 8.62 1.11
C GLU A 19 -15.55 8.57 0.28
N VAL A 20 -15.49 9.00 -0.99
CA VAL A 20 -16.64 8.96 -1.90
C VAL A 20 -16.98 7.53 -2.33
N SER A 21 -15.99 6.63 -2.40
CA SER A 21 -16.19 5.23 -2.78
C SER A 21 -16.70 4.35 -1.64
N ASP A 22 -16.47 4.75 -0.38
CA ASP A 22 -16.87 4.06 0.84
C ASP A 22 -17.46 5.05 1.87
N PRO A 23 -18.58 5.72 1.57
CA PRO A 23 -19.12 6.79 2.41
C PRO A 23 -19.65 6.31 3.77
N LEU A 24 -19.80 5.00 3.95
CA LEU A 24 -20.24 4.38 5.20
C LEU A 24 -19.09 3.68 5.95
N HIS A 25 -17.85 3.80 5.46
CA HIS A 25 -16.64 3.23 6.08
C HIS A 25 -16.75 1.73 6.38
N HIS A 26 -17.27 0.96 5.42
CA HIS A 26 -17.35 -0.49 5.53
C HIS A 26 -16.02 -1.18 5.26
N TYR A 27 -15.12 -0.53 4.51
CA TYR A 27 -13.85 -1.09 4.05
C TYR A 27 -12.64 -0.35 4.59
N ALA A 28 -12.67 0.98 4.61
CA ALA A 28 -11.59 1.81 5.12
C ALA A 28 -11.85 2.21 6.59
N GLY A 29 -10.83 2.08 7.44
CA GLY A 29 -10.87 2.57 8.81
C GLY A 29 -10.48 4.05 8.88
N GLN A 30 -9.30 4.32 9.44
CA GLN A 30 -8.79 5.69 9.58
C GLN A 30 -8.14 6.20 8.28
N MET A 31 -8.42 7.46 7.93
CA MET A 31 -7.70 8.21 6.88
C MET A 31 -6.61 9.09 7.51
N VAL A 32 -5.39 9.05 6.97
CA VAL A 32 -4.24 9.81 7.49
C VAL A 32 -3.53 10.52 6.34
N ASP A 33 -3.15 11.78 6.55
CA ASP A 33 -2.28 12.47 5.62
C ASP A 33 -0.92 11.75 5.47
N LEU A 34 -0.39 11.70 4.26
CA LEU A 34 0.79 10.88 3.96
C LEU A 34 2.04 11.34 4.71
N ASP A 35 2.28 12.64 4.78
CA ASP A 35 3.44 13.22 5.47
C ASP A 35 3.31 13.03 6.97
N THR A 36 2.09 13.23 7.50
CA THR A 36 1.78 12.97 8.91
C THR A 36 2.05 11.50 9.29
N CYS A 37 1.65 10.56 8.43
CA CYS A 37 1.87 9.13 8.66
C CYS A 37 3.36 8.80 8.76
N ILE A 38 4.19 9.37 7.86
CA ILE A 38 5.64 9.17 7.85
C ILE A 38 6.28 9.75 9.11
N ALA A 39 5.90 10.97 9.51
CA ALA A 39 6.39 11.57 10.75
C ALA A 39 6.04 10.72 11.98
N ASP A 40 4.78 10.28 12.08
CA ASP A 40 4.33 9.43 13.19
C ASP A 40 5.05 8.07 13.23
N LEU A 41 5.34 7.47 12.07
CA LEU A 41 6.14 6.24 11.99
C LEU A 41 7.59 6.48 12.41
N ALA A 42 8.20 7.59 11.97
CA ALA A 42 9.57 7.96 12.31
C ALA A 42 9.75 8.22 13.81
N GLU A 43 8.74 8.82 14.44
CA GLU A 43 8.73 9.13 15.88
C GLU A 43 8.26 7.94 16.74
N GLY A 44 7.90 6.80 16.13
CA GLY A 44 7.40 5.62 16.84
C GLY A 44 6.02 5.83 17.49
N LYS A 45 5.30 6.89 17.12
CA LYS A 45 3.93 7.16 17.58
C LYS A 45 2.91 6.21 16.95
N ARG A 46 3.26 5.61 15.82
CA ARG A 46 2.46 4.61 15.10
C ARG A 46 3.29 3.40 14.71
N GLY A 47 2.61 2.27 14.57
CA GLY A 47 3.16 1.04 14.05
C GLY A 47 2.04 0.12 13.60
N TYR A 48 2.28 -0.63 12.52
CA TYR A 48 1.30 -1.54 11.94
C TYR A 48 1.91 -2.93 11.70
N SER A 49 1.05 -3.94 11.68
CA SER A 49 1.46 -5.32 11.40
C SER A 49 1.91 -5.51 9.95
N TYR A 50 1.29 -4.79 9.02
CA TYR A 50 1.59 -4.85 7.59
C TYR A 50 1.63 -3.46 6.97
N TYR A 51 2.51 -3.30 6.00
CA TYR A 51 2.64 -2.09 5.20
C TYR A 51 2.42 -2.45 3.74
N MET A 52 1.32 -1.97 3.15
CA MET A 52 0.98 -2.17 1.75
C MET A 52 1.01 -0.82 1.04
N VAL A 53 1.83 -0.70 -0.01
CA VAL A 53 2.03 0.57 -0.72
C VAL A 53 1.67 0.39 -2.19
N PHE A 54 0.72 1.20 -2.67
CA PHE A 54 0.36 1.25 -4.08
C PHE A 54 1.37 2.09 -4.86
N VAL A 55 1.99 1.50 -5.88
CA VAL A 55 3.09 2.08 -6.65
C VAL A 55 2.68 2.16 -8.11
N HIS A 56 2.50 3.38 -8.62
CA HIS A 56 2.24 3.66 -10.04
C HIS A 56 3.19 4.68 -10.66
N ASN A 57 4.15 5.18 -9.87
CA ASN A 57 5.21 6.10 -10.26
C ASN A 57 6.36 6.06 -9.23
N ASP A 58 7.42 6.81 -9.49
CA ASP A 58 8.61 6.90 -8.64
C ASP A 58 8.30 7.41 -7.22
N ALA A 59 7.32 8.30 -7.06
CA ALA A 59 6.92 8.77 -5.73
C ALA A 59 6.42 7.60 -4.86
N GLY A 60 5.62 6.69 -5.43
CA GLY A 60 5.19 5.46 -4.74
C GLY A 60 6.36 4.58 -4.31
N ILE A 61 7.42 4.49 -5.13
CA ILE A 61 8.66 3.77 -4.78
C ILE A 61 9.35 4.44 -3.59
N SER A 62 9.54 5.77 -3.65
CA SER A 62 10.17 6.53 -2.58
C SER A 62 9.42 6.35 -1.26
N TYR A 63 8.09 6.41 -1.26
CA TYR A 63 7.29 6.17 -0.06
C TYR A 63 7.48 4.76 0.50
N ALA A 64 7.45 3.74 -0.35
CA ALA A 64 7.69 2.36 0.09
C ALA A 64 9.09 2.18 0.69
N ALA A 65 10.12 2.80 0.10
CA ALA A 65 11.48 2.80 0.61
C ALA A 65 11.58 3.48 1.98
N THR A 66 10.95 4.66 2.13
CA THR A 66 10.90 5.41 3.40
C THR A 66 10.26 4.59 4.51
N VAL A 67 9.10 3.97 4.25
CA VAL A 67 8.42 3.12 5.23
C VAL A 67 9.27 1.91 5.60
N GLN A 68 9.89 1.24 4.63
CA GLN A 68 10.77 0.11 4.86
C GLN A 68 11.96 0.52 5.75
N SER A 69 12.59 1.66 5.44
CA SER A 69 13.79 2.15 6.12
C SER A 69 13.51 2.55 7.57
N ILE A 70 12.40 3.27 7.81
CA ILE A 70 12.03 3.75 9.14
C ILE A 70 11.59 2.59 10.04
N THR A 71 10.77 1.67 9.50
CA THR A 71 10.13 0.64 10.33
C THR A 71 10.97 -0.64 10.44
N GLY A 72 11.86 -0.89 9.47
CA GLY A 72 12.56 -2.16 9.30
C GLY A 72 11.62 -3.35 9.08
N LYS A 73 10.33 -3.12 8.83
CA LYS A 73 9.32 -4.16 8.65
C LYS A 73 9.16 -4.52 7.18
N ARG A 74 8.50 -5.67 6.95
CA ARG A 74 8.19 -6.15 5.60
C ARG A 74 7.16 -5.21 4.96
N VAL A 75 7.50 -4.70 3.78
CA VAL A 75 6.63 -3.88 2.94
C VAL A 75 6.17 -4.70 1.73
N VAL A 76 4.90 -4.59 1.38
CA VAL A 76 4.32 -5.15 0.15
C VAL A 76 4.10 -4.01 -0.84
N ALA A 77 4.93 -3.93 -1.86
CA ALA A 77 4.78 -3.00 -2.97
C ALA A 77 3.80 -3.56 -4.01
N ILE A 78 2.68 -2.88 -4.19
CA ILE A 78 1.63 -3.21 -5.16
C ILE A 78 1.86 -2.35 -6.40
N VAL A 79 2.58 -2.89 -7.38
CA VAL A 79 3.06 -2.17 -8.57
C VAL A 79 2.07 -2.35 -9.74
N TYR A 80 1.61 -1.23 -10.30
CA TYR A 80 0.64 -1.25 -11.41
C TYR A 80 0.89 -0.12 -12.43
N GLY A 81 0.18 -0.19 -13.55
CA GLY A 81 0.34 0.73 -14.69
C GLY A 81 0.83 0.03 -15.97
N GLU A 82 1.03 0.82 -17.02
CA GLU A 82 1.52 0.33 -18.32
C GLU A 82 2.96 -0.20 -18.20
N HIS A 83 3.81 0.54 -17.48
CA HIS A 83 5.25 0.26 -17.28
C HIS A 83 5.55 -0.46 -15.95
N PHE A 84 4.60 -1.26 -15.44
CA PHE A 84 4.71 -1.88 -14.11
C PHE A 84 5.95 -2.79 -13.94
N ARG A 85 6.49 -3.36 -15.04
CA ARG A 85 7.69 -4.21 -15.00
C ARG A 85 8.94 -3.41 -14.72
N GLU A 86 9.19 -2.37 -15.53
CA GLU A 86 10.32 -1.46 -15.38
C GLU A 86 10.33 -0.86 -13.97
N MET A 87 9.17 -0.38 -13.51
CA MET A 87 9.01 0.17 -12.16
C MET A 87 9.22 -0.88 -11.05
N SER A 88 8.87 -2.15 -11.29
CA SER A 88 9.14 -3.22 -10.33
C SER A 88 10.63 -3.55 -10.26
N GLU A 89 11.39 -3.34 -11.34
CA GLU A 89 12.83 -3.59 -11.41
C GLU A 89 13.65 -2.49 -10.73
N THR A 90 13.16 -1.25 -10.69
CA THR A 90 13.83 -0.13 -10.00
C THR A 90 13.74 -0.20 -8.48
N ILE A 91 12.85 -1.03 -7.93
CA ILE A 91 12.75 -1.24 -6.48
C ILE A 91 13.93 -2.11 -6.00
N ASP A 92 14.88 -1.49 -5.30
CA ASP A 92 16.16 -2.08 -4.85
C ASP A 92 16.27 -2.34 -3.33
N PHE A 93 15.20 -2.07 -2.59
CA PHE A 93 15.12 -2.31 -1.14
C PHE A 93 14.30 -3.58 -0.80
N PRO A 94 14.49 -4.17 0.41
CA PRO A 94 13.76 -5.36 0.84
C PRO A 94 12.23 -5.16 0.88
N CYS A 95 11.52 -5.74 -0.07
CA CYS A 95 10.05 -5.75 -0.10
C CYS A 95 9.51 -6.96 -0.87
N GLU A 96 8.24 -7.28 -0.64
CA GLU A 96 7.46 -8.12 -1.55
C GLU A 96 6.89 -7.30 -2.68
N LYS A 97 6.85 -7.86 -3.89
CA LYS A 97 6.34 -7.18 -5.07
C LYS A 97 5.12 -7.92 -5.62
N ILE A 98 3.97 -7.26 -5.62
CA ILE A 98 2.76 -7.69 -6.33
C ILE A 98 2.63 -6.79 -7.55
N ALA A 99 3.05 -7.28 -8.71
CA ALA A 99 3.19 -6.45 -9.91
C ALA A 99 2.29 -6.96 -11.06
N ALA A 100 1.40 -6.13 -11.59
CA ALA A 100 0.54 -6.48 -12.72
C ALA A 100 0.22 -5.28 -13.61
N LYS A 101 -0.04 -5.53 -14.90
CA LYS A 101 -0.62 -4.52 -15.79
C LYS A 101 -2.04 -4.22 -15.34
N ALA A 102 -2.27 -3.02 -14.83
CA ALA A 102 -3.58 -2.49 -14.52
C ALA A 102 -3.56 -0.97 -14.74
N VAL A 103 -4.34 -0.51 -15.72
CA VAL A 103 -4.48 0.92 -16.06
C VAL A 103 -5.93 1.35 -15.82
N HIS A 104 -6.87 0.67 -16.47
CA HIS A 104 -8.32 0.85 -16.25
C HIS A 104 -9.01 -0.42 -15.75
N ASN A 105 -8.52 -1.60 -16.15
CA ASN A 105 -9.03 -2.88 -15.67
C ASN A 105 -8.25 -3.31 -14.42
N PRO A 106 -8.87 -3.33 -13.23
CA PRO A 106 -8.20 -3.72 -11.99
C PRO A 106 -8.05 -5.24 -11.84
N MET A 107 -8.76 -6.05 -12.64
CA MET A 107 -8.86 -7.49 -12.44
C MET A 107 -7.51 -8.24 -12.41
N PRO A 108 -6.53 -7.93 -13.27
CA PRO A 108 -5.21 -8.58 -13.19
C PRO A 108 -4.51 -8.34 -11.86
N LEU A 109 -4.59 -7.11 -11.34
CA LEU A 109 -3.98 -6.75 -10.06
C LEU A 109 -4.74 -7.40 -8.90
N LYS A 110 -6.07 -7.32 -8.91
CA LYS A 110 -6.94 -7.97 -7.92
C LYS A 110 -6.62 -9.46 -7.80
N LYS A 111 -6.53 -10.18 -8.92
CA LYS A 111 -6.24 -11.62 -8.92
C LYS A 111 -4.90 -11.93 -8.24
N LYS A 112 -3.86 -11.14 -8.50
CA LYS A 112 -2.56 -11.31 -7.84
C LYS A 112 -2.61 -10.99 -6.35
N ILE A 113 -3.36 -9.96 -5.95
CA ILE A 113 -3.57 -9.64 -4.54
C ILE A 113 -4.27 -10.81 -3.85
N ASP A 114 -5.35 -11.35 -4.45
CA ASP A 114 -6.08 -12.50 -3.89
C ASP A 114 -5.16 -13.72 -3.68
N GLU A 115 -4.26 -14.00 -4.62
CA GLU A 115 -3.28 -15.11 -4.52
C GLU A 115 -2.32 -14.96 -3.32
N VAL A 116 -1.96 -13.72 -2.96
CA VAL A 116 -0.96 -13.42 -1.91
C VAL A 116 -1.62 -13.15 -0.56
N ILE A 117 -2.81 -12.54 -0.53
CA ILE A 117 -3.44 -12.08 0.71
C ILE A 117 -3.82 -13.24 1.65
N HIS A 118 -4.09 -14.43 1.09
CA HIS A 118 -4.28 -15.64 1.88
C HIS A 118 -3.05 -16.00 2.72
N TRP A 119 -1.84 -15.75 2.23
CA TRP A 119 -0.60 -15.94 2.99
C TRP A 119 -0.41 -14.87 4.07
N VAL A 120 -0.71 -13.60 3.75
CA VAL A 120 -0.63 -12.49 4.72
C VAL A 120 -1.52 -12.77 5.93
N VAL A 121 -2.73 -13.26 5.69
CA VAL A 121 -3.71 -13.59 6.75
C VAL A 121 -3.34 -14.84 7.54
N SER A 122 -2.68 -15.83 6.91
CA SER A 122 -2.30 -17.08 7.61
C SER A 122 -1.13 -16.91 8.58
N ASN A 123 -0.47 -15.74 8.57
CA ASN A 123 0.60 -15.37 9.49
C ASN A 123 0.19 -14.27 10.49
N LEU A 124 -1.11 -13.99 10.61
CA LEU A 124 -1.71 -13.22 11.72
C LEU A 124 -1.85 -14.12 12.95
#